data_AF-A0A8H5YUJ0-F1
#
_entry.id   AF-A0A8H5YUJ0-F1
#
_cell.length_a   1.000
_cell.length_b   1.000
_cell.length_c   1.000
_cell.angle_alpha   90.00
_cell.angle_beta   90.00
_cell.angle_gamma   90.00
#
_symmetry.space_group_name_H-M   'P 1'
#
loop_
_entity.id
_entity.type
_entity.pdbx_description
1 polymer ?
#
loop_
_entity_poly.entity_id
_entity_poly.type
_entity_poly.pdbx_seq_one_letter_code
_entity_poly.pdbx_strand_id
1 'polypeptide(L)'
;MAPIKNIIFALFVAADLTAAHSVITNAVGDAGGSGMALGVDTSTPRDGTRRRPFQTDATRFRGSAADTVGETLAGGDNQIEQGTLDIMEETGSQLPQVNPGGSLEMTVHQVNSDGAGPYTCMINADGTGTSWDNIQVTTNVEGNERGRNRDGEMGDFPLVASIPAGQSCTGSVAGEENVCLVRCQNPARAGPFGGVIPVQMAQATGNNNNNNNKAGTGGNAGNTAGTDNAGNAGNAGNTGNGASNGNADEDEEDTQDQNDTNTNTNNRNKRRATQFSA
;
A
#
# COMPACT_ATOMS: atom_id res chain seq x y z
N MET A 1 -20.14 71.72 -14.35
CA MET A 1 -19.69 70.49 -15.02
C MET A 1 -18.54 69.91 -14.20
N ALA A 2 -18.71 68.73 -13.61
CA ALA A 2 -17.66 68.06 -12.84
C ALA A 2 -17.04 66.94 -13.70
N PRO A 3 -15.73 66.67 -13.62
CA PRO A 3 -15.09 65.65 -14.43
C PRO A 3 -15.46 64.24 -13.95
N ILE A 4 -16.01 63.43 -14.85
CA ILE A 4 -16.29 62.02 -14.58
C ILE A 4 -14.95 61.28 -14.48
N LYS A 5 -14.71 60.68 -13.32
CA LYS A 5 -13.47 59.96 -13.00
C LYS A 5 -13.59 58.55 -13.55
N ASN A 6 -12.97 58.27 -14.70
CA ASN A 6 -12.95 56.93 -15.30
C ASN A 6 -12.17 55.95 -14.41
N ILE A 7 -12.87 55.23 -13.55
CA ILE A 7 -12.32 54.08 -12.82
C ILE A 7 -12.34 52.90 -13.79
N ILE A 8 -11.16 52.56 -14.33
CA ILE A 8 -10.98 51.34 -15.11
C ILE A 8 -11.00 50.16 -14.13
N PHE A 9 -12.11 49.42 -14.13
CA PHE A 9 -12.19 48.12 -13.46
C PHE A 9 -11.35 47.11 -14.25
N ALA A 10 -10.14 46.84 -13.78
CA ALA A 10 -9.32 45.77 -14.33
C ALA A 10 -9.97 44.42 -13.98
N LEU A 11 -10.55 43.76 -14.99
CA LEU A 11 -11.14 42.43 -14.85
C LEU A 11 -10.00 41.42 -14.64
N PHE A 12 -9.73 41.03 -13.39
CA PHE A 12 -8.85 39.92 -13.08
C PHE A 12 -9.50 38.62 -13.59
N VAL A 13 -9.14 38.22 -14.80
CA VAL A 13 -9.38 36.86 -15.27
C VAL A 13 -8.53 35.95 -14.39
N ALA A 14 -9.18 35.25 -13.46
CA ALA A 14 -8.56 34.13 -12.77
C ALA A 14 -8.26 33.06 -13.83
N ALA A 15 -7.02 33.02 -14.30
CA ALA A 15 -6.56 31.95 -15.16
C ALA A 15 -6.77 30.64 -14.41
N ASP A 16 -7.48 29.69 -15.03
CA ASP A 16 -7.49 28.30 -14.56
C ASP A 16 -6.03 27.86 -14.47
N LEU A 17 -5.52 27.76 -13.24
CA LEU A 17 -4.15 27.39 -12.98
C LEU A 17 -3.97 25.99 -13.57
N THR A 18 -3.20 25.90 -14.66
CA THR A 18 -3.06 24.67 -15.46
C THR A 18 -2.72 23.53 -14.52
N ALA A 19 -3.71 22.70 -14.27
CA ALA A 19 -3.63 21.69 -13.23
C ALA A 19 -2.91 20.49 -13.82
N ALA A 20 -1.58 20.62 -13.85
CA ALA A 20 -0.58 19.56 -13.85
C ALA A 20 -1.10 18.30 -13.16
N HIS A 21 -1.04 17.10 -13.75
CA HIS A 21 -1.39 15.86 -13.04
C HIS A 21 -0.73 14.62 -13.64
N SER A 22 -0.43 13.68 -12.75
CA SER A 22 0.03 12.32 -13.03
C SER A 22 -0.64 11.35 -12.06
N VAL A 23 -0.77 10.08 -12.44
CA VAL A 23 -1.31 9.03 -11.57
C VAL A 23 -0.41 7.81 -11.60
N ILE A 24 -0.14 7.20 -10.44
CA ILE A 24 0.55 5.91 -10.37
C ILE A 24 -0.50 4.81 -10.48
N THR A 25 -0.73 4.34 -11.71
CA THR A 25 -1.85 3.46 -12.10
C THR A 25 -1.57 1.98 -11.86
N ASN A 26 -0.30 1.60 -11.74
CA ASN A 26 0.14 0.26 -11.38
C ASN A 26 1.43 0.33 -10.57
N ALA A 27 1.60 -0.59 -9.63
CA ALA A 27 2.80 -0.81 -8.85
C ALA A 27 2.98 -2.32 -8.59
N VAL A 28 4.20 -2.82 -8.76
CA VAL A 28 4.58 -4.23 -8.60
C VAL A 28 5.88 -4.27 -7.78
N GLY A 29 5.91 -5.08 -6.73
CA GLY A 29 7.10 -5.27 -5.92
C GLY A 29 8.00 -6.38 -6.48
N ASP A 30 9.27 -6.40 -6.09
CA ASP A 30 10.25 -7.38 -6.58
C ASP A 30 9.96 -8.83 -6.13
N ALA A 31 9.10 -9.02 -5.12
CA ALA A 31 8.55 -10.32 -4.74
C ALA A 31 7.11 -10.57 -5.29
N GLY A 32 6.64 -9.74 -6.20
CA GLY A 32 5.31 -9.82 -6.83
C GLY A 32 4.24 -8.99 -6.12
N GLY A 33 2.99 -9.45 -6.19
CA GLY A 33 1.81 -8.64 -5.83
C GLY A 33 1.56 -7.51 -6.83
N SER A 34 0.41 -6.83 -6.70
CA SER A 34 0.13 -5.63 -7.50
C SER A 34 -0.72 -4.62 -6.73
N GLY A 35 -0.64 -3.37 -7.14
CA GLY A 35 -1.32 -2.26 -6.49
C GLY A 35 -1.31 -1.01 -7.36
N MET A 36 -1.74 0.10 -6.78
CA MET A 36 -1.72 1.43 -7.39
C MET A 36 -1.63 2.48 -6.28
N ALA A 37 -1.61 3.77 -6.61
CA ALA A 37 -1.68 4.80 -5.58
C ALA A 37 -3.04 4.83 -4.85
N LEU A 38 -3.02 5.27 -3.60
CA LEU A 38 -4.22 5.64 -2.84
C LEU A 38 -5.04 6.69 -3.62
N GLY A 39 -6.36 6.50 -3.63
CA GLY A 39 -7.31 7.42 -4.24
C GLY A 39 -7.48 7.30 -5.76
N VAL A 40 -6.79 6.36 -6.41
CA VAL A 40 -6.99 6.05 -7.84
C VAL A 40 -8.38 5.47 -8.08
N ASP A 41 -9.02 5.92 -9.15
CA ASP A 41 -10.31 5.41 -9.65
C ASP A 41 -10.09 4.92 -11.08
N THR A 42 -10.06 3.60 -11.25
CA THR A 42 -9.82 2.91 -12.54
C THR A 42 -10.89 3.21 -13.60
N SER A 43 -12.05 3.75 -13.20
CA SER A 43 -13.07 4.24 -14.13
C SER A 43 -12.77 5.64 -14.68
N THR A 44 -11.76 6.34 -14.14
CA THR A 44 -11.31 7.64 -14.66
C THR A 44 -10.64 7.45 -16.03
N PRO A 45 -11.20 8.02 -17.12
CA PRO A 45 -10.61 7.90 -18.44
C PRO A 45 -9.26 8.60 -18.54
N ARG A 46 -8.35 8.06 -19.37
CA ARG A 46 -6.94 8.49 -19.49
C ARG A 46 -6.55 9.02 -20.88
N ASP A 47 -7.53 9.18 -21.75
CA ASP A 47 -7.39 9.57 -23.17
C ASP A 47 -7.50 11.10 -23.39
N GLY A 48 -7.19 11.91 -22.37
CA GLY A 48 -7.29 13.37 -22.48
C GLY A 48 -6.55 14.14 -21.39
N THR A 49 -6.23 15.40 -21.67
CA THR A 49 -5.34 16.25 -20.84
C THR A 49 -6.07 17.22 -19.89
N ARG A 50 -7.41 17.22 -19.89
CA ARG A 50 -8.24 18.23 -19.19
C ARG A 50 -8.56 17.87 -17.73
N ARG A 51 -8.81 18.90 -16.91
CA ARG A 51 -9.10 18.75 -15.46
C ARG A 51 -10.27 17.85 -15.10
N ARG A 52 -11.29 17.76 -15.95
CA ARG A 52 -12.37 16.79 -15.83
C ARG A 52 -12.64 16.22 -17.23
N PRO A 53 -12.88 14.91 -17.37
CA PRO A 53 -12.79 13.87 -16.32
C PRO A 53 -11.36 13.42 -15.96
N PHE A 54 -10.37 13.57 -16.85
CA PHE A 54 -9.19 12.68 -16.94
C PHE A 54 -8.18 12.65 -15.78
N GLN A 55 -8.30 13.55 -14.80
CA GLN A 55 -7.39 13.71 -13.67
C GLN A 55 -8.14 13.95 -12.35
N THR A 56 -9.36 13.44 -12.21
CA THR A 56 -10.15 13.63 -10.99
C THR A 56 -9.63 12.86 -9.78
N ASP A 57 -8.94 11.76 -10.01
CA ASP A 57 -8.36 10.83 -9.03
C ASP A 57 -6.82 10.99 -8.91
N ALA A 58 -6.25 11.96 -9.62
CA ALA A 58 -4.83 12.23 -9.57
C ALA A 58 -4.43 12.89 -8.25
N THR A 59 -3.55 12.23 -7.49
CA THR A 59 -3.11 12.71 -6.18
C THR A 59 -2.20 13.92 -6.32
N ARG A 60 -2.47 14.95 -5.51
CA ARG A 60 -1.62 16.14 -5.32
C ARG A 60 -1.19 16.26 -3.86
N PHE A 61 0.02 16.72 -3.63
CA PHE A 61 0.56 17.02 -2.30
C PHE A 61 0.61 18.54 -2.11
N ARG A 62 -0.43 19.11 -1.48
CA ARG A 62 -0.52 20.57 -1.26
C ARG A 62 -1.43 20.90 -0.06
N GLY A 63 -1.23 22.09 0.53
CA GLY A 63 -2.08 22.58 1.62
C GLY A 63 -1.91 21.73 2.87
N SER A 64 -3.01 21.36 3.52
CA SER A 64 -3.03 20.42 4.64
C SER A 64 -2.52 19.02 4.25
N ALA A 65 -2.65 18.63 2.98
CA ALA A 65 -2.21 17.35 2.46
C ALA A 65 -0.78 17.36 1.86
N ALA A 66 -0.01 18.43 2.11
CA ALA A 66 1.35 18.56 1.57
C ALA A 66 2.33 17.50 2.14
N ASP A 67 2.23 17.22 3.44
CA ASP A 67 3.20 16.35 4.15
C ASP A 67 2.58 14.98 4.53
N THR A 68 1.37 14.69 4.03
CA THR A 68 0.61 13.46 4.30
C THR A 68 0.59 12.52 3.08
N VAL A 69 -0.47 11.71 2.93
CA VAL A 69 -0.74 10.85 1.77
C VAL A 69 -1.42 11.56 0.58
N GLY A 70 -1.57 12.89 0.64
CA GLY A 70 -2.10 13.71 -0.46
C GLY A 70 -3.63 13.70 -0.58
N GLU A 71 -4.14 14.41 -1.58
CA GLU A 71 -5.58 14.52 -1.88
C GLU A 71 -5.87 14.39 -3.38
N THR A 72 -7.06 13.90 -3.73
CA THR A 72 -7.58 13.87 -5.10
C THR A 72 -8.71 14.89 -5.30
N LEU A 73 -9.11 15.16 -6.54
CA LEU A 73 -10.22 16.10 -6.83
C LEU A 73 -11.62 15.47 -6.66
N ALA A 74 -11.73 14.14 -6.75
CA ALA A 74 -12.98 13.39 -6.55
C ALA A 74 -13.12 12.85 -5.12
N GLY A 75 -12.06 12.29 -4.55
CA GLY A 75 -12.08 11.65 -3.22
C GLY A 75 -11.81 12.61 -2.05
N GLY A 76 -11.13 13.74 -2.30
CA GLY A 76 -10.59 14.58 -1.22
C GLY A 76 -9.31 13.99 -0.64
N ASP A 77 -9.06 14.18 0.66
CA ASP A 77 -7.89 13.62 1.35
C ASP A 77 -7.85 12.09 1.22
N ASN A 78 -6.72 11.55 0.76
CA ASN A 78 -6.52 10.12 0.63
C ASN A 78 -6.56 9.44 2.00
N GLN A 79 -7.19 8.27 2.06
CA GLN A 79 -7.35 7.49 3.27
C GLN A 79 -6.49 6.23 3.19
N ILE A 80 -5.55 6.04 4.11
CA ILE A 80 -4.64 4.89 4.11
C ILE A 80 -5.43 3.58 4.20
N GLU A 81 -6.23 3.42 5.25
CA GLU A 81 -6.95 2.19 5.54
C GLU A 81 -7.93 1.79 4.42
N GLN A 82 -8.81 2.73 4.09
CA GLN A 82 -9.83 2.50 3.08
C GLN A 82 -9.25 2.42 1.67
N GLY A 83 -8.28 3.28 1.33
CA GLY A 83 -7.69 3.24 -0.01
C GLY A 83 -6.88 1.97 -0.23
N THR A 84 -6.28 1.39 0.81
CA THR A 84 -5.61 0.08 0.72
C THR A 84 -6.62 -1.05 0.52
N LEU A 85 -7.76 -1.05 1.24
CA LEU A 85 -8.88 -1.96 0.97
C LEU A 85 -9.39 -1.83 -0.47
N ASP A 86 -9.59 -0.59 -0.95
CA ASP A 86 -10.08 -0.30 -2.30
C ASP A 86 -9.08 -0.83 -3.37
N ILE A 87 -7.76 -0.70 -3.14
CA ILE A 87 -6.69 -1.26 -4.01
C ILE A 87 -6.70 -2.80 -4.03
N MET A 88 -6.85 -3.44 -2.88
CA MET A 88 -6.88 -4.90 -2.78
C MET A 88 -8.13 -5.49 -3.46
N GLU A 89 -9.28 -4.84 -3.30
CA GLU A 89 -10.52 -5.23 -4.00
C GLU A 89 -10.41 -5.04 -5.53
N GLU A 90 -9.85 -3.91 -5.98
CA GLU A 90 -9.74 -3.57 -7.41
C GLU A 90 -8.72 -4.46 -8.14
N THR A 91 -7.58 -4.76 -7.51
CA THR A 91 -6.56 -5.64 -8.12
C THR A 91 -6.87 -7.12 -7.98
N GLY A 92 -7.68 -7.52 -6.99
CA GLY A 92 -7.92 -8.92 -6.64
C GLY A 92 -6.65 -9.67 -6.23
N SER A 93 -5.63 -8.94 -5.75
CA SER A 93 -4.28 -9.46 -5.48
C SER A 93 -3.74 -8.98 -4.13
N GLN A 94 -2.70 -9.66 -3.64
CA GLN A 94 -1.91 -9.15 -2.52
C GLN A 94 -1.23 -7.83 -2.91
N LEU A 95 -1.04 -6.94 -1.94
CA LEU A 95 -0.30 -5.68 -2.11
C LEU A 95 1.09 -5.93 -2.74
N PRO A 96 1.71 -4.92 -3.40
CA PRO A 96 3.07 -5.03 -3.91
C PRO A 96 4.03 -5.52 -2.81
N GLN A 97 4.62 -6.70 -3.02
CA GLN A 97 5.50 -7.37 -2.06
C GLN A 97 6.95 -6.97 -2.35
N VAL A 98 7.61 -6.34 -1.39
CA VAL A 98 8.99 -5.85 -1.56
C VAL A 98 9.96 -6.52 -0.58
N ASN A 99 11.19 -6.75 -1.02
CA ASN A 99 12.28 -7.21 -0.16
C ASN A 99 13.10 -6.03 0.39
N PRO A 100 13.80 -6.18 1.54
CA PRO A 100 14.85 -5.23 1.92
C PRO A 100 15.95 -5.24 0.85
N GLY A 101 16.27 -4.09 0.28
CA GLY A 101 17.22 -3.98 -0.84
C GLY A 101 16.63 -4.27 -2.22
N GLY A 102 15.33 -4.57 -2.28
CA GLY A 102 14.57 -4.83 -3.50
C GLY A 102 14.14 -3.55 -4.23
N SER A 103 13.01 -3.64 -4.93
CA SER A 103 12.49 -2.53 -5.74
C SER A 103 10.97 -2.55 -5.88
N LEU A 104 10.40 -1.36 -5.99
CA LEU A 104 9.02 -1.13 -6.42
C LEU A 104 9.05 -0.57 -7.85
N GLU A 105 8.53 -1.35 -8.79
CA GLU A 105 8.32 -0.92 -10.18
C GLU A 105 6.91 -0.31 -10.30
N MET A 106 6.80 0.87 -10.91
CA MET A 106 5.57 1.63 -11.02
C MET A 106 5.33 2.08 -12.45
N THR A 107 4.05 2.16 -12.83
CA THR A 107 3.58 2.82 -14.04
C THR A 107 2.99 4.18 -13.68
N VAL A 108 3.61 5.24 -14.19
CA VAL A 108 3.12 6.62 -14.06
C VAL A 108 2.37 6.97 -15.34
N HIS A 109 1.06 7.14 -15.24
CA HIS A 109 0.28 7.77 -16.28
C HIS A 109 0.44 9.30 -16.19
N GLN A 110 1.06 9.91 -17.19
CA GLN A 110 1.19 11.36 -17.30
C GLN A 110 -0.04 11.93 -18.02
N VAL A 111 -0.94 12.61 -17.30
CA VAL A 111 -2.18 13.13 -17.90
C VAL A 111 -1.93 14.33 -18.82
N ASN A 112 -1.03 15.25 -18.42
CA ASN A 112 -0.71 16.45 -19.19
C ASN A 112 0.74 16.89 -18.96
N SER A 113 1.20 17.94 -19.65
CA SER A 113 2.60 18.41 -19.70
C SER A 113 3.28 18.40 -18.35
N ASP A 114 2.60 18.93 -17.32
CA ASP A 114 3.18 19.20 -16.01
C ASP A 114 3.04 18.01 -15.02
N GLY A 115 2.57 16.86 -15.50
CA GLY A 115 2.59 15.57 -14.81
C GLY A 115 3.84 14.73 -15.11
N ALA A 116 4.89 15.32 -15.65
CA ALA A 116 6.12 14.62 -16.02
C ALA A 116 7.12 14.58 -14.85
N GLY A 117 8.22 13.84 -15.00
CA GLY A 117 9.28 13.77 -14.00
C GLY A 117 10.27 14.96 -14.03
N PRO A 118 11.41 14.86 -13.34
CA PRO A 118 11.86 13.70 -12.55
C PRO A 118 11.14 13.60 -11.19
N TYR A 119 10.70 12.40 -10.84
CA TYR A 119 10.10 12.09 -9.55
C TYR A 119 11.16 11.93 -8.46
N THR A 120 10.80 12.34 -7.25
CA THR A 120 11.45 11.96 -5.99
C THR A 120 10.54 10.96 -5.27
N CYS A 121 11.12 9.90 -4.70
CA CYS A 121 10.38 8.91 -3.91
C CYS A 121 10.90 8.86 -2.48
N MET A 122 10.01 8.54 -1.55
CA MET A 122 10.26 8.44 -0.11
C MET A 122 9.42 7.31 0.49
N ILE A 123 9.87 6.73 1.60
CA ILE A 123 9.21 5.62 2.29
C ILE A 123 8.86 5.99 3.73
N ASN A 124 7.70 5.53 4.17
CA ASN A 124 7.22 5.61 5.54
C ASN A 124 7.16 4.18 6.12
N ALA A 125 7.94 3.94 7.17
CA ALA A 125 8.15 2.59 7.72
C ALA A 125 6.98 2.06 8.58
N ASP A 126 6.22 2.95 9.21
CA ASP A 126 5.20 2.61 10.22
C ASP A 126 3.76 2.56 9.68
N GLY A 127 3.58 2.75 8.36
CA GLY A 127 2.26 2.76 7.72
C GLY A 127 1.40 4.00 8.01
N THR A 128 1.86 4.96 8.82
CA THR A 128 1.05 6.12 9.25
C THR A 128 1.03 7.27 8.24
N GLY A 129 1.99 7.32 7.31
CA GLY A 129 2.17 8.42 6.37
C GLY A 129 2.61 9.75 6.99
N THR A 130 3.16 9.73 8.21
CA THR A 130 3.57 10.93 8.97
C THR A 130 5.07 11.20 8.99
N SER A 131 5.89 10.20 8.66
CA SER A 131 7.36 10.27 8.63
C SER A 131 7.86 9.69 7.31
N TRP A 132 8.81 10.36 6.65
CA TRP A 132 9.23 10.01 5.29
C TRP A 132 10.75 10.09 5.12
N ASP A 133 11.37 8.97 4.74
CA ASP A 133 12.78 8.89 4.39
C ASP A 133 12.96 8.80 2.86
N ASN A 134 13.85 9.60 2.28
CA ASN A 134 14.10 9.57 0.83
C ASN A 134 14.70 8.23 0.39
N ILE A 135 14.16 7.67 -0.70
CA ILE A 135 14.65 6.44 -1.32
C ILE A 135 15.15 6.71 -2.74
N GLN A 136 16.07 5.86 -3.23
CA GLN A 136 16.67 6.06 -4.54
C GLN A 136 15.67 5.72 -5.66
N VAL A 137 15.49 6.66 -6.60
CA VAL A 137 14.81 6.38 -7.87
C VAL A 137 15.85 5.91 -8.89
N THR A 138 15.71 4.69 -9.41
CA THR A 138 16.68 4.04 -10.32
C THR A 138 16.28 4.15 -11.79
N THR A 139 14.98 4.19 -12.07
CA THR A 139 14.41 4.56 -13.38
C THR A 139 13.40 5.67 -13.14
N ASN A 140 13.44 6.74 -13.93
CA ASN A 140 12.62 7.94 -13.69
C ASN A 140 11.91 8.40 -14.96
N VAL A 141 10.75 9.02 -14.80
CA VAL A 141 9.98 9.61 -15.90
C VAL A 141 10.72 10.83 -16.43
N GLU A 142 10.80 10.97 -17.75
CA GLU A 142 11.44 12.12 -18.38
C GLU A 142 10.65 13.42 -18.13
N GLY A 143 11.36 14.51 -17.87
CA GLY A 143 10.80 15.85 -17.78
C GLY A 143 11.83 16.86 -17.30
N ASN A 144 11.52 18.15 -17.44
CA ASN A 144 12.41 19.21 -16.99
C ASN A 144 12.27 19.49 -15.48
N GLU A 145 13.12 20.39 -14.96
CA GLU A 145 13.18 20.82 -13.55
C GLU A 145 11.84 21.30 -12.94
N ARG A 146 10.79 21.51 -13.75
CA ARG A 146 9.45 21.95 -13.32
C ARG A 146 8.40 20.84 -13.41
N GLY A 147 8.80 19.60 -13.70
CA GLY A 147 7.90 18.47 -13.87
C GLY A 147 7.23 18.44 -15.23
N ARG A 148 7.89 18.99 -16.28
CA ARG A 148 7.24 19.21 -17.59
C ARG A 148 7.84 18.42 -18.75
N ASN A 149 6.98 17.71 -19.48
CA ASN A 149 7.26 17.09 -20.78
C ASN A 149 5.98 17.11 -21.63
N ARG A 150 5.92 17.88 -22.72
CA ARG A 150 4.70 17.95 -23.54
C ARG A 150 4.53 16.75 -24.49
N ASP A 151 5.62 16.07 -24.82
CA ASP A 151 5.57 14.96 -25.77
C ASP A 151 5.13 13.65 -25.10
N GLY A 152 5.08 13.63 -23.75
CA GLY A 152 4.56 12.53 -22.93
C GLY A 152 3.11 12.70 -22.45
N GLU A 153 2.33 13.66 -22.97
CA GLU A 153 0.92 13.83 -22.57
C GLU A 153 0.07 12.59 -22.93
N MET A 154 -0.72 12.09 -21.97
CA MET A 154 -1.54 10.88 -22.05
C MET A 154 -0.72 9.58 -22.25
N GLY A 155 0.55 9.59 -21.84
CA GLY A 155 1.45 8.44 -21.92
C GLY A 155 1.68 7.75 -20.57
N ASP A 156 2.01 6.46 -20.63
CA ASP A 156 2.42 5.66 -19.48
C ASP A 156 3.95 5.49 -19.47
N PHE A 157 4.58 5.75 -18.32
CA PHE A 157 6.03 5.77 -18.16
C PHE A 157 6.50 4.93 -16.96
N PRO A 158 7.65 4.24 -17.05
CA PRO A 158 8.21 3.51 -15.94
C PRO A 158 8.82 4.46 -14.89
N LEU A 159 8.56 4.15 -13.62
CA LEU A 159 9.22 4.74 -12.46
C LEU A 159 9.63 3.58 -11.56
N VAL A 160 10.90 3.51 -11.15
CA VAL A 160 11.39 2.44 -10.27
C VAL A 160 12.07 3.05 -9.06
N ALA A 161 11.60 2.68 -7.87
CA ALA A 161 12.18 3.07 -6.60
C ALA A 161 12.86 1.86 -5.94
N SER A 162 14.09 2.03 -5.46
CA SER A 162 14.83 0.99 -4.73
C SER A 162 14.47 1.06 -3.25
N ILE A 163 14.13 -0.09 -2.67
CA ILE A 163 13.81 -0.24 -1.26
C ILE A 163 15.12 -0.38 -0.48
N PRO A 164 15.36 0.39 0.61
CA PRO A 164 16.62 0.31 1.35
C PRO A 164 16.96 -1.11 1.85
N ALA A 165 18.24 -1.47 1.82
CA ALA A 165 18.72 -2.79 2.27
C ALA A 165 18.41 -3.10 3.76
N GLY A 166 18.25 -2.06 4.58
CA GLY A 166 17.85 -2.16 5.98
C GLY A 166 16.37 -1.81 6.22
N GLN A 167 15.54 -1.76 5.19
CA GLN A 167 14.13 -1.42 5.36
C GLN A 167 13.40 -2.50 6.16
N SER A 168 12.68 -2.06 7.18
CA SER A 168 11.63 -2.83 7.84
C SER A 168 10.34 -2.04 7.73
N CYS A 169 9.21 -2.73 7.63
CA CYS A 169 7.89 -2.13 7.72
C CYS A 169 7.19 -2.66 8.95
N THR A 170 6.54 -1.78 9.71
CA THR A 170 5.88 -2.11 10.97
C THR A 170 4.44 -1.62 11.02
N GLY A 171 3.90 -1.12 9.90
CA GLY A 171 2.51 -0.73 9.81
C GLY A 171 1.58 -1.93 9.70
N SER A 172 0.39 -1.77 10.27
CA SER A 172 -0.77 -2.65 10.10
C SER A 172 -1.84 -1.83 9.39
N VAL A 173 -2.22 -2.21 8.17
CA VAL A 173 -3.12 -1.43 7.31
C VAL A 173 -4.04 -2.37 6.54
N ALA A 174 -5.35 -2.12 6.56
CA ALA A 174 -6.38 -2.92 5.87
C ALA A 174 -6.43 -4.40 6.29
N GLY A 175 -5.90 -4.73 7.47
CA GLY A 175 -5.71 -6.10 7.94
C GLY A 175 -4.42 -6.78 7.47
N GLU A 176 -3.60 -6.10 6.66
CA GLU A 176 -2.28 -6.54 6.26
C GLU A 176 -1.20 -6.03 7.22
N GLU A 177 -0.29 -6.93 7.61
CA GLU A 177 0.81 -6.64 8.53
C GLU A 177 2.13 -6.42 7.78
N ASN A 178 3.04 -5.64 8.38
CA ASN A 178 4.33 -5.25 7.80
C ASN A 178 4.18 -4.38 6.54
N VAL A 179 3.26 -3.43 6.59
CA VAL A 179 3.00 -2.46 5.52
C VAL A 179 3.87 -1.20 5.70
N CYS A 180 4.55 -0.79 4.62
CA CYS A 180 5.10 0.55 4.45
C CYS A 180 4.22 1.34 3.47
N LEU A 181 4.37 2.66 3.46
CA LEU A 181 3.88 3.50 2.38
C LEU A 181 5.06 4.03 1.55
N VAL A 182 5.01 3.89 0.23
CA VAL A 182 5.96 4.53 -0.70
C VAL A 182 5.27 5.71 -1.37
N ARG A 183 5.75 6.92 -1.09
CA ARG A 183 5.28 8.16 -1.71
C ARG A 183 6.23 8.57 -2.82
N CYS A 184 5.69 8.79 -4.01
CA CYS A 184 6.45 9.33 -5.15
C CYS A 184 5.75 10.59 -5.67
N GLN A 185 6.54 11.64 -5.94
CA GLN A 185 6.01 12.93 -6.39
C GLN A 185 6.96 13.64 -7.37
N ASN A 186 6.39 14.40 -8.31
CA ASN A 186 7.13 15.26 -9.24
C ASN A 186 7.35 16.68 -8.69
N PRO A 187 8.17 17.54 -9.33
CA PRO A 187 8.53 18.86 -8.80
C PRO A 187 7.54 19.97 -9.21
N ALA A 188 6.32 19.62 -9.65
CA ALA A 188 5.38 20.58 -10.21
C ALA A 188 4.82 21.56 -9.15
N ARG A 189 5.07 22.86 -9.36
CA ARG A 189 4.69 23.92 -8.41
C ARG A 189 3.18 24.16 -8.24
N ALA A 190 2.35 23.57 -9.11
CA ALA A 190 0.89 23.57 -8.92
C ALA A 190 0.47 22.69 -7.71
N GLY A 191 1.37 21.85 -7.21
CA GLY A 191 1.25 20.97 -6.06
C GLY A 191 1.78 19.60 -6.45
N PRO A 192 2.97 19.14 -6.03
CA PRO A 192 3.59 17.89 -6.48
C PRO A 192 2.61 16.75 -6.74
N PHE A 193 2.68 16.11 -7.91
CA PHE A 193 1.75 15.06 -8.34
C PHE A 193 2.44 13.69 -8.37
N GLY A 194 1.65 12.64 -8.17
CA GLY A 194 2.12 11.27 -8.14
C GLY A 194 1.17 10.42 -7.32
N GLY A 195 1.64 9.88 -6.20
CA GLY A 195 0.78 9.13 -5.29
C GLY A 195 1.52 8.49 -4.14
N VAL A 196 0.76 7.80 -3.29
CA VAL A 196 1.28 6.95 -2.20
C VAL A 196 0.79 5.53 -2.43
N ILE A 197 1.70 4.58 -2.46
CA ILE A 197 1.45 3.16 -2.70
C ILE A 197 1.66 2.41 -1.38
N PRO A 198 0.66 1.72 -0.83
CA PRO A 198 0.86 0.73 0.22
C PRO A 198 1.67 -0.44 -0.33
N VAL A 199 2.78 -0.78 0.31
CA VAL A 199 3.61 -1.94 -0.04
C VAL A 199 3.80 -2.79 1.20
N GLN A 200 3.88 -4.11 1.04
CA GLN A 200 4.07 -5.03 2.14
C GLN A 200 5.46 -5.66 2.07
N MET A 201 6.12 -5.84 3.20
CA MET A 201 7.36 -6.62 3.21
C MET A 201 7.04 -8.06 2.89
N ALA A 202 7.70 -8.57 1.85
CA ALA A 202 7.62 -9.97 1.47
C ALA A 202 8.00 -10.84 2.68
N GLN A 203 7.04 -11.61 3.18
CA GLN A 203 7.32 -12.57 4.24
C GLN A 203 8.34 -13.57 3.70
N ALA A 204 9.40 -13.84 4.47
CA ALA A 204 10.28 -14.95 4.18
C ALA A 204 9.41 -16.19 4.05
N THR A 205 9.38 -16.82 2.87
CA THR A 205 8.48 -17.94 2.60
C THR A 205 8.79 -19.03 3.60
N GLY A 206 7.94 -19.15 4.63
CA GLY A 206 8.08 -20.20 5.61
C GLY A 206 8.09 -21.50 4.84
N ASN A 207 9.18 -22.25 4.94
CA ASN A 207 9.19 -23.64 4.50
C ASN A 207 8.12 -24.33 5.34
N ASN A 208 6.91 -24.42 4.78
CA ASN A 208 5.81 -25.23 5.27
C ASN A 208 6.18 -26.70 5.07
N ASN A 209 7.20 -27.11 5.83
CA ASN A 209 7.44 -28.47 6.25
C ASN A 209 6.22 -28.83 7.09
N ASN A 210 5.12 -29.14 6.40
CA ASN A 210 3.96 -29.84 6.90
C ASN A 210 4.40 -31.27 7.24
N ASN A 211 5.25 -31.38 8.26
CA ASN A 211 5.49 -32.57 9.03
C ASN A 211 4.21 -32.84 9.83
N ASN A 212 3.16 -33.21 9.09
CA ASN A 212 1.96 -33.83 9.60
C ASN A 212 2.36 -35.21 10.14
N ASN A 213 3.08 -35.20 11.27
CA ASN A 213 3.34 -36.39 12.07
C ASN A 213 2.03 -36.76 12.76
N LYS A 214 1.15 -37.38 11.97
CA LYS A 214 -0.15 -37.86 12.42
C LYS A 214 0.09 -38.95 13.47
N ALA A 215 -0.02 -38.56 14.74
CA ALA A 215 0.01 -39.48 15.86
C ALA A 215 -1.11 -40.53 15.71
N GLY A 216 -0.72 -41.73 15.24
CA GLY A 216 -1.63 -42.86 15.03
C GLY A 216 -1.66 -43.76 16.25
N THR A 217 -2.74 -43.69 17.02
CA THR A 217 -2.96 -44.55 18.19
C THR A 217 -3.50 -45.93 17.80
N GLY A 218 -2.88 -46.99 18.34
CA GLY A 218 -3.56 -48.26 18.64
C GLY A 218 -3.60 -49.33 17.54
N GLY A 219 -2.89 -50.45 17.76
CA GLY A 219 -3.00 -51.67 16.96
C GLY A 219 -2.06 -52.79 17.41
N ASN A 220 -2.46 -53.56 18.44
CA ASN A 220 -1.69 -54.70 18.94
C ASN A 220 -2.15 -56.03 18.32
N ALA A 221 -1.26 -56.76 17.64
CA ALA A 221 -1.43 -58.19 17.37
C ALA A 221 -0.11 -58.92 17.00
N GLY A 222 0.31 -59.87 17.84
CA GLY A 222 0.73 -61.21 17.38
C GLY A 222 2.14 -61.46 16.79
N ASN A 223 3.12 -61.69 17.68
CA ASN A 223 4.09 -62.81 17.68
C ASN A 223 4.70 -63.35 16.35
N THR A 224 6.05 -63.42 16.27
CA THR A 224 6.85 -64.68 16.15
C THR A 224 8.36 -64.38 16.31
N ALA A 225 9.14 -65.37 16.75
CA ALA A 225 10.54 -65.24 17.19
C ALA A 225 11.60 -65.08 16.07
N GLY A 226 12.75 -64.53 16.46
CA GLY A 226 14.02 -64.58 15.72
C GLY A 226 15.19 -64.23 16.65
N THR A 227 16.14 -65.14 16.82
CA THR A 227 17.39 -64.90 17.56
C THR A 227 18.39 -64.11 16.71
N ASP A 228 19.24 -63.30 17.33
CA ASP A 228 20.70 -63.49 17.31
C ASP A 228 21.42 -62.37 18.11
N ASN A 229 22.73 -62.55 18.34
CA ASN A 229 23.46 -61.98 19.49
C ASN A 229 24.75 -61.25 19.08
N ALA A 230 24.86 -59.96 19.42
CA ALA A 230 26.08 -59.14 19.62
C ALA A 230 25.65 -57.65 19.75
N GLY A 231 26.22 -56.77 20.57
CA GLY A 231 27.33 -56.91 21.50
C GLY A 231 28.39 -55.80 21.32
N ASN A 232 28.22 -54.62 21.95
CA ASN A 232 29.31 -53.80 22.54
C ASN A 232 28.72 -52.65 23.42
N ALA A 233 29.58 -51.98 24.22
CA ALA A 233 29.20 -51.24 25.42
C ALA A 233 29.48 -49.71 25.39
N GLY A 234 28.96 -49.02 26.42
CA GLY A 234 29.30 -47.64 26.81
C GLY A 234 28.40 -46.56 26.18
N ASN A 235 27.94 -45.52 26.88
CA ASN A 235 28.31 -45.00 28.21
C ASN A 235 27.08 -44.41 28.95
N ALA A 236 27.16 -44.33 30.28
CA ALA A 236 26.24 -43.57 31.13
C ALA A 236 26.41 -42.04 30.89
N GLY A 237 25.50 -41.15 31.27
CA GLY A 237 24.20 -41.29 31.94
C GLY A 237 23.85 -39.96 32.63
N ASN A 238 22.57 -39.67 32.88
CA ASN A 238 22.19 -38.65 33.86
C ASN A 238 20.82 -38.98 34.47
N THR A 239 20.77 -39.03 35.79
CA THR A 239 19.58 -39.43 36.56
C THR A 239 19.05 -38.27 37.40
N GLY A 240 17.79 -37.89 37.14
CA GLY A 240 16.84 -37.48 38.18
C GLY A 240 16.93 -36.05 38.72
N ASN A 241 15.78 -35.36 38.67
CA ASN A 241 15.09 -35.05 39.92
C ASN A 241 13.57 -34.98 39.71
N GLY A 242 12.79 -35.54 40.64
CA GLY A 242 11.37 -35.20 40.84
C GLY A 242 11.24 -34.22 42.02
N ALA A 243 10.07 -33.89 42.58
CA ALA A 243 8.69 -34.23 42.25
C ALA A 243 7.72 -33.21 42.91
N SER A 244 6.46 -33.22 42.47
CA SER A 244 5.19 -32.88 43.17
C SER A 244 5.08 -31.76 44.23
N ASN A 245 4.17 -30.80 43.96
CA ASN A 245 2.87 -30.57 44.64
C ASN A 245 2.21 -29.31 43.99
N GLY A 246 0.90 -29.05 43.99
CA GLY A 246 -0.26 -29.68 44.62
C GLY A 246 -1.30 -28.59 44.99
N ASN A 247 -2.61 -28.90 44.95
CA ASN A 247 -3.79 -28.01 45.16
C ASN A 247 -4.07 -26.93 44.09
N ALA A 248 -5.30 -26.36 43.98
CA ALA A 248 -6.71 -26.80 44.17
C ALA A 248 -7.63 -25.54 44.04
N ASP A 249 -8.90 -25.72 43.68
CA ASP A 249 -10.02 -24.73 43.84
C ASP A 249 -9.86 -23.41 43.02
N GLU A 250 -10.82 -22.49 42.76
CA GLU A 250 -12.28 -22.31 42.97
C GLU A 250 -12.76 -21.18 41.99
N ASP A 251 -14.04 -21.00 41.64
CA ASP A 251 -14.67 -21.54 40.40
C ASP A 251 -15.66 -20.52 39.71
N GLU A 252 -16.39 -20.92 38.65
CA GLU A 252 -17.57 -20.27 37.95
C GLU A 252 -17.44 -19.04 36.98
N GLU A 253 -18.23 -19.10 35.89
CA GLU A 253 -19.09 -18.11 35.15
C GLU A 253 -18.68 -16.61 34.94
N ASP A 254 -19.18 -15.82 33.98
CA ASP A 254 -19.86 -15.96 32.65
C ASP A 254 -19.90 -14.52 32.02
N THR A 255 -20.45 -14.35 30.81
CA THR A 255 -20.88 -13.09 30.16
C THR A 255 -19.79 -12.15 29.58
N GLN A 256 -20.06 -11.33 28.55
CA GLN A 256 -20.80 -11.52 27.28
C GLN A 256 -20.46 -10.31 26.36
N ASP A 257 -20.87 -10.38 25.09
CA ASP A 257 -20.78 -9.28 24.12
C ASP A 257 -21.32 -7.93 24.63
N GLN A 258 -20.67 -6.84 24.19
CA GLN A 258 -21.44 -5.67 23.76
C GLN A 258 -20.76 -4.88 22.63
N ASN A 259 -21.36 -5.02 21.45
CA ASN A 259 -21.15 -4.21 20.26
C ASN A 259 -21.93 -2.89 20.40
N ASP A 260 -21.35 -1.76 20.00
CA ASP A 260 -22.15 -0.59 19.62
C ASP A 260 -21.49 0.27 18.50
N THR A 261 -21.85 -0.11 17.29
CA THR A 261 -21.97 0.66 16.03
C THR A 261 -21.63 2.17 16.00
N ASN A 262 -20.76 2.55 15.05
CA ASN A 262 -20.73 3.91 14.48
C ASN A 262 -21.13 3.86 12.99
N THR A 263 -22.04 4.74 12.56
CA THR A 263 -22.77 4.64 11.28
C THR A 263 -22.35 5.70 10.26
N ASN A 264 -21.50 5.35 9.29
CA ASN A 264 -21.26 6.21 8.11
C ASN A 264 -20.98 5.48 6.77
N THR A 265 -21.09 4.15 6.72
CA THR A 265 -20.67 3.34 5.55
C THR A 265 -21.70 3.32 4.40
N ASN A 266 -22.94 3.72 4.65
CA ASN A 266 -24.09 3.43 3.77
C ASN A 266 -24.16 4.21 2.43
N ASN A 267 -23.31 5.21 2.19
CA ASN A 267 -23.39 6.03 0.97
C ASN A 267 -22.52 5.55 -0.20
N ARG A 268 -21.49 4.71 0.02
CA ARG A 268 -20.64 4.19 -1.09
C ARG A 268 -21.23 2.96 -1.78
N ASN A 269 -21.77 1.98 -1.03
CA ASN A 269 -22.42 0.80 -1.61
C ASN A 269 -23.57 1.14 -2.58
N LYS A 270 -24.25 2.28 -2.37
CA LYS A 270 -25.39 2.69 -3.20
C LYS A 270 -25.02 3.16 -4.61
N ARG A 271 -23.74 3.39 -4.92
CA ARG A 271 -23.26 3.72 -6.28
C ARG A 271 -22.77 2.50 -7.06
N ARG A 272 -22.04 1.58 -6.43
CA ARG A 272 -21.60 0.32 -7.09
C ARG A 272 -22.78 -0.63 -7.40
N ALA A 273 -23.80 -0.70 -6.54
CA ALA A 273 -24.96 -1.58 -6.75
C ALA A 273 -25.77 -1.28 -8.03
N THR A 274 -25.70 -0.05 -8.56
CA THR A 274 -26.38 0.34 -9.81
C THR A 274 -25.63 -0.03 -11.09
N GLN A 275 -24.41 -0.58 -11.01
CA GLN A 275 -23.55 -0.81 -12.17
C GLN A 275 -23.44 -2.29 -12.60
N PHE A 276 -24.02 -3.21 -11.83
CA PHE A 276 -24.13 -4.65 -12.15
C PHE A 276 -25.53 -5.08 -12.62
N SER A 277 -26.29 -4.17 -13.25
CA SER A 277 -27.63 -4.45 -13.79
C SER A 277 -27.97 -3.56 -14.99
N ALA A 278 -27.20 -3.73 -16.08
CA ALA A 278 -27.53 -3.31 -17.44
C ALA A 278 -26.81 -4.23 -18.44
#